data_AF-A0A7V3PQR0-F1
#
_entry.id   AF-A0A7V3PQR0-F1
#
_cell.length_a   1.000
_cell.length_b   1.000
_cell.length_c   1.000
_cell.angle_alpha   90.00
_cell.angle_beta   90.00
_cell.angle_gamma   90.00
#
_symmetry.space_group_name_H-M   'P 1'
#
loop_
_entity.id
_entity.type
_entity.pdbx_description
1 polymer ?
#
loop_
_entity_poly.entity_id
_entity_poly.type
_entity_poly.pdbx_seq_one_letter_code
_entity_poly.pdbx_strand_id
1 'polypeptide(L)'
;MPAWLLMFVAWTVAGGLWAEARPDEADRAAILEGVREIAAPGVPGTVCVFGEDAFAVVVGRAGRVVEPVVAACRIGKGRAVGFGHDGYLGRGALDVGDTGRLMLNAVRWAAAKPSPRVAVRGLQELLAFFREHGLSAEPLDGPDWLDRLANYDVLCIHAGALPMPDEAPQIVEYLRSGGGLITAHTGWGWLQLSPGKSLATDFAATRLLAPAGLIWGDGMLERTSPLGFSAEVAPPDLTNASRALEALQAHAAGQRQLSADDPAQASWTVVRTAAVLPPDDTILLPRLRRVQEEHAAEAVPTPAKPLKTENFLARLALTLQLQDLRRTPPEQIKPHPAATSFPGA
;
A
#
# COMPACT_ATOMS: atom_id res chain seq x y z
N MET A 1 -7.60 -67.07 38.02
CA MET A 1 -8.80 -66.36 37.51
C MET A 1 -8.53 -64.86 37.65
N PRO A 2 -8.76 -64.05 36.61
CA PRO A 2 -7.64 -63.47 35.88
C PRO A 2 -7.35 -61.98 36.17
N ALA A 3 -6.09 -61.63 35.94
CA ALA A 3 -5.55 -60.28 35.91
C ALA A 3 -6.05 -59.52 34.68
N TRP A 4 -6.56 -58.30 34.89
CA TRP A 4 -6.95 -57.40 33.82
C TRP A 4 -5.75 -56.55 33.39
N LEU A 5 -5.30 -56.77 32.15
CA LEU A 5 -4.30 -55.97 31.46
C LEU A 5 -4.96 -54.65 31.01
N LEU A 6 -4.60 -53.52 31.60
CA LEU A 6 -4.96 -52.20 31.10
C LEU A 6 -4.02 -51.82 29.95
N MET A 7 -4.50 -51.93 28.71
CA MET A 7 -3.85 -51.31 27.55
C MET A 7 -4.08 -49.80 27.58
N PHE A 8 -3.02 -49.03 27.85
CA PHE A 8 -2.98 -47.61 27.55
C PHE A 8 -2.74 -47.44 26.04
N VAL A 9 -3.75 -46.97 25.31
CA VAL A 9 -3.57 -46.48 23.94
C VAL A 9 -3.03 -45.05 24.06
N ALA A 10 -1.73 -44.89 23.87
CA ALA A 10 -1.11 -43.58 23.74
C ALA A 10 -1.55 -42.96 22.40
N TRP A 11 -2.40 -41.93 22.46
CA TRP A 11 -2.65 -41.06 21.30
C TRP A 11 -1.47 -40.10 21.18
N THR A 12 -0.57 -40.37 20.23
CA THR A 12 0.37 -39.37 19.73
C THR A 12 -0.41 -38.34 18.92
N VAL A 13 -0.73 -37.20 19.53
CA VAL A 13 -1.16 -36.02 18.77
C VAL A 13 0.06 -35.51 18.03
N ALA A 14 0.11 -35.78 16.73
CA ALA A 14 1.02 -35.10 15.82
C ALA A 14 0.64 -33.62 15.81
N GLY A 15 1.37 -32.80 16.58
CA GLY A 15 1.26 -31.35 16.58
C GLY A 15 1.72 -30.81 15.23
N GLY A 16 0.79 -30.73 14.26
CA GLY A 16 0.93 -29.79 13.16
C GLY A 16 0.93 -28.38 13.75
N LEU A 17 2.01 -27.63 13.54
CA LEU A 17 2.05 -26.20 13.79
C LEU A 17 1.03 -25.56 12.83
N TRP A 18 -0.18 -25.31 13.30
CA TRP A 18 -1.10 -24.41 12.62
C TRP A 18 -0.48 -23.02 12.75
N ALA A 19 0.13 -22.53 11.68
CA ALA A 19 0.50 -21.13 11.60
C ALA A 19 -0.80 -20.32 11.71
N GLU A 20 -0.92 -19.53 12.77
CA GLU A 20 -2.06 -18.64 12.97
C GLU A 20 -2.10 -17.67 11.77
N ALA A 21 -3.25 -17.57 11.11
CA ALA A 21 -3.42 -16.66 9.98
C ALA A 21 -3.05 -15.25 10.43
N ARG A 22 -2.24 -14.54 9.64
CA ARG A 22 -1.79 -13.20 10.02
C ARG A 22 -3.00 -12.26 10.13
N PRO A 23 -2.97 -11.25 11.02
CA PRO A 23 -4.07 -10.31 11.19
C PRO A 23 -4.56 -9.67 9.88
N ASP A 24 -3.64 -9.38 8.96
CA ASP A 24 -3.94 -8.80 7.65
C ASP A 24 -4.72 -9.74 6.71
N GLU A 25 -4.60 -11.06 6.86
CA GLU A 25 -5.39 -12.04 6.08
C GLU A 25 -6.86 -12.02 6.50
N ALA A 26 -7.12 -12.01 7.81
CA ALA A 26 -8.48 -11.89 8.35
C ALA A 26 -9.10 -10.53 8.01
N ASP A 27 -8.32 -9.45 8.08
CA ASP A 27 -8.79 -8.13 7.68
C ASP A 27 -9.13 -8.04 6.20
N ARG A 28 -8.24 -8.57 5.34
CA ARG A 28 -8.50 -8.64 3.89
C ARG A 28 -9.74 -9.47 3.61
N ALA A 29 -9.92 -10.60 4.28
CA ALA A 29 -11.12 -11.44 4.12
C ALA A 29 -12.39 -10.67 4.51
N ALA A 30 -12.37 -9.88 5.59
CA ALA A 30 -13.49 -9.04 6.00
C ALA A 30 -13.80 -7.94 4.96
N ILE A 31 -12.78 -7.30 4.40
CA ILE A 31 -12.96 -6.28 3.34
C ILE A 31 -13.52 -6.92 2.05
N LEU A 32 -13.11 -8.15 1.73
CA LEU A 32 -13.49 -8.87 0.51
C LEU A 32 -14.71 -9.78 0.67
N GLU A 33 -15.44 -9.72 1.78
CA GLU A 33 -16.61 -10.57 1.99
C GLU A 33 -17.64 -10.40 0.86
N GLY A 34 -17.82 -11.45 0.05
CA GLY A 34 -18.72 -11.44 -1.10
C GLY A 34 -18.23 -10.59 -2.28
N VAL A 35 -16.93 -10.31 -2.39
CA VAL A 35 -16.31 -9.54 -3.48
C VAL A 35 -15.42 -10.46 -4.30
N ARG A 36 -15.73 -10.66 -5.57
CA ARG A 36 -14.91 -11.46 -6.51
C ARG A 36 -14.23 -10.59 -7.55
N GLU A 37 -14.91 -9.57 -8.03
CA GLU A 37 -14.42 -8.72 -9.12
C GLU A 37 -14.87 -7.27 -8.94
N ILE A 38 -13.94 -6.34 -9.11
CA ILE A 38 -14.22 -4.90 -9.01
C ILE A 38 -13.92 -4.17 -10.31
N ALA A 39 -14.55 -3.01 -10.48
CA ALA A 39 -14.38 -2.13 -11.62
C ALA A 39 -12.94 -1.61 -11.75
N ALA A 40 -12.56 -1.22 -12.96
CA ALA A 40 -11.36 -0.41 -13.21
C ALA A 40 -11.76 0.95 -13.79
N PRO A 41 -12.07 1.97 -12.95
CA PRO A 41 -12.41 3.30 -13.44
C PRO A 41 -11.19 3.95 -14.10
N GLY A 42 -11.33 4.35 -15.37
CA GLY A 42 -10.22 4.93 -16.14
C GLY A 42 -8.99 4.00 -16.17
N VAL A 43 -7.84 4.53 -15.73
CA VAL A 43 -6.60 3.77 -15.53
C VAL A 43 -6.18 3.88 -14.07
N PRO A 44 -6.56 2.94 -13.20
CA PRO A 44 -6.20 2.99 -11.79
C PRO A 44 -4.70 2.92 -11.57
N GLY A 45 -4.23 3.66 -10.57
CA GLY A 45 -2.85 3.70 -10.17
C GLY A 45 -2.53 2.88 -8.93
N THR A 46 -1.27 2.96 -8.53
CA THR A 46 -0.73 2.20 -7.39
C THR A 46 -1.05 2.86 -6.05
N VAL A 47 -1.39 2.04 -5.07
CA VAL A 47 -1.31 2.35 -3.63
C VAL A 47 -0.16 1.53 -3.04
N CYS A 48 0.95 2.17 -2.69
CA CYS A 48 2.13 1.52 -2.15
C CYS A 48 1.92 1.16 -0.67
N VAL A 49 2.42 -0.01 -0.28
CA VAL A 49 2.28 -0.56 1.06
C VAL A 49 3.68 -0.87 1.61
N PHE A 50 3.99 -0.44 2.82
CA PHE A 50 5.28 -0.69 3.48
C PHE A 50 5.22 -0.75 5.01
N GLY A 51 4.07 -0.42 5.61
CA GLY A 51 3.87 -0.53 7.05
C GLY A 51 3.69 -1.98 7.50
N GLU A 52 3.95 -2.26 8.77
CA GLU A 52 3.73 -3.58 9.35
C GLU A 52 2.25 -3.97 9.32
N ASP A 53 1.38 -3.04 9.72
CA ASP A 53 -0.09 -3.14 9.72
C ASP A 53 -0.75 -2.63 8.43
N ALA A 54 0.04 -2.43 7.36
CA ALA A 54 -0.47 -2.06 6.04
C ALA A 54 -0.40 -3.26 5.09
N PHE A 55 -1.46 -3.45 4.30
CA PHE A 55 -1.61 -4.61 3.44
C PHE A 55 -2.37 -4.29 2.16
N ALA A 56 -2.04 -5.03 1.10
CA ALA A 56 -2.75 -4.99 -0.17
C ALA A 56 -4.08 -5.73 -0.05
N VAL A 57 -5.17 -5.14 -0.57
CA VAL A 57 -6.49 -5.76 -0.62
C VAL A 57 -6.72 -6.38 -2.00
N VAL A 58 -6.59 -5.57 -3.04
CA VAL A 58 -6.73 -5.95 -4.45
C VAL A 58 -5.51 -5.44 -5.22
N VAL A 59 -5.03 -6.22 -6.19
CA VAL A 59 -3.87 -5.89 -7.02
C VAL A 59 -4.22 -5.81 -8.51
N GLY A 60 -3.51 -4.92 -9.20
CA GLY A 60 -3.47 -4.85 -10.66
C GLY A 60 -2.11 -5.29 -11.20
N ARG A 61 -2.03 -5.54 -12.50
CA ARG A 61 -0.76 -5.89 -13.17
C ARG A 61 0.05 -4.64 -13.48
N ALA A 62 1.36 -4.73 -13.28
CA ALA A 62 2.35 -3.78 -13.75
C ALA A 62 3.40 -4.56 -14.56
N GLY A 63 3.14 -4.75 -15.85
CA GLY A 63 3.94 -5.65 -16.68
C GLY A 63 3.87 -7.10 -16.19
N ARG A 64 4.99 -7.66 -15.71
CA ARG A 64 5.09 -9.05 -15.23
C ARG A 64 4.88 -9.21 -13.72
N VAL A 65 4.71 -8.09 -13.00
CA VAL A 65 4.52 -8.07 -11.55
C VAL A 65 3.14 -7.50 -11.23
N VAL A 66 2.77 -7.49 -9.96
CA VAL A 66 1.52 -6.91 -9.48
C VAL A 66 1.78 -5.80 -8.47
N GLU A 67 0.88 -4.82 -8.41
CA GLU A 67 0.91 -3.72 -7.44
C GLU A 67 -0.49 -3.51 -6.85
N PRO A 68 -0.61 -3.02 -5.61
CA PRO A 68 -1.92 -2.81 -5.00
C PRO A 68 -2.67 -1.66 -5.69
N VAL A 69 -3.92 -1.94 -6.07
CA VAL A 69 -4.89 -0.92 -6.54
C VAL A 69 -5.83 -0.50 -5.40
N VAL A 70 -6.04 -1.39 -4.42
CA VAL A 70 -6.71 -1.10 -3.16
C VAL A 70 -5.83 -1.62 -2.04
N ALA A 71 -5.57 -0.80 -1.04
CA ALA A 71 -4.79 -1.17 0.13
C ALA A 71 -5.41 -0.60 1.40
N ALA A 72 -5.07 -1.18 2.54
CA ALA A 72 -5.56 -0.76 3.84
C ALA A 72 -4.43 -0.72 4.87
N CYS A 73 -4.61 0.08 5.92
CA CYS A 73 -3.69 0.15 7.04
C CYS A 73 -4.40 0.47 8.37
N ARG A 74 -3.69 0.23 9.48
CA ARG A 74 -4.05 0.76 10.80
C ARG A 74 -3.22 1.99 11.14
N ILE A 75 -3.83 2.96 11.81
CA ILE A 75 -3.18 4.20 12.24
C ILE A 75 -3.61 4.53 13.68
N GLY A 76 -2.73 4.27 14.64
CA GLY A 76 -3.12 4.27 16.06
C GLY A 76 -4.23 3.26 16.30
N LYS A 77 -5.40 3.70 16.78
CA LYS A 77 -6.59 2.85 16.93
C LYS A 77 -7.48 2.84 15.68
N GLY A 78 -7.27 3.77 14.75
CA GLY A 78 -8.06 3.91 13.54
C GLY A 78 -7.58 3.04 12.40
N ARG A 79 -8.31 3.13 11.29
CA ARG A 79 -8.12 2.29 10.10
C ARG A 79 -8.38 3.11 8.85
N ALA A 80 -7.61 2.88 7.80
CA ALA A 80 -7.79 3.56 6.52
C ALA A 80 -7.81 2.57 5.36
N VAL A 81 -8.62 2.86 4.34
CA VAL A 81 -8.62 2.16 3.05
C VAL A 81 -8.39 3.18 1.94
N GLY A 82 -7.34 2.95 1.16
CA GLY A 82 -6.93 3.76 0.02
C GLY A 82 -7.22 3.07 -1.31
N PHE A 83 -7.79 3.80 -2.25
CA PHE A 83 -8.03 3.35 -3.62
C PHE A 83 -7.15 4.13 -4.61
N GLY A 84 -6.62 3.42 -5.60
CA GLY A 84 -5.69 3.97 -6.61
C GLY A 84 -6.33 4.80 -7.72
N HIS A 85 -7.64 5.06 -7.65
CA HIS A 85 -8.33 5.93 -8.59
C HIS A 85 -9.51 6.64 -7.92
N ASP A 86 -9.65 7.95 -8.13
CA ASP A 86 -10.74 8.76 -7.57
C ASP A 86 -12.13 8.30 -8.02
N GLY A 87 -12.27 7.81 -9.25
CA GLY A 87 -13.50 7.24 -9.80
C GLY A 87 -14.12 6.08 -8.99
N TYR A 88 -13.40 5.43 -8.07
CA TYR A 88 -13.98 4.44 -7.15
C TYR A 88 -15.01 5.05 -6.18
N LEU A 89 -15.00 6.38 -5.99
CA LEU A 89 -15.92 7.12 -5.11
C LEU A 89 -17.19 7.61 -5.85
N GLY A 90 -17.40 7.20 -7.10
CA GLY A 90 -18.56 7.60 -7.92
C GLY A 90 -19.36 6.41 -8.46
N ARG A 91 -20.59 6.67 -8.93
CA ARG A 91 -21.53 5.63 -9.40
C ARG A 91 -20.98 4.80 -10.55
N GLY A 92 -20.19 5.42 -11.42
CA GLY A 92 -19.56 4.74 -12.56
C GLY A 92 -18.73 3.51 -12.18
N ALA A 93 -18.12 3.49 -11.00
CA ALA A 93 -17.42 2.32 -10.46
C ALA A 93 -18.32 1.52 -9.50
N LEU A 94 -19.06 2.19 -8.61
CA LEU A 94 -19.85 1.54 -7.57
C LEU A 94 -20.92 0.57 -8.12
N ASP A 95 -21.47 0.87 -9.30
CA ASP A 95 -22.50 0.06 -9.97
C ASP A 95 -21.93 -1.08 -10.83
N VAL A 96 -20.60 -1.24 -10.89
CA VAL A 96 -19.93 -2.24 -11.73
C VAL A 96 -19.32 -3.35 -10.87
N GLY A 97 -19.69 -4.60 -11.17
CA GLY A 97 -19.23 -5.79 -10.44
C GLY A 97 -19.59 -5.72 -8.95
N ASP A 98 -18.66 -6.12 -8.09
CA ASP A 98 -18.82 -6.10 -6.63
C ASP A 98 -18.23 -4.83 -5.98
N THR A 99 -17.95 -3.78 -6.77
CA THR A 99 -17.27 -2.57 -6.28
C THR A 99 -18.06 -1.88 -5.17
N GLY A 100 -19.39 -1.77 -5.32
CA GLY A 100 -20.25 -1.25 -4.26
C GLY A 100 -20.20 -2.09 -2.97
N ARG A 101 -20.13 -3.42 -3.09
CA ARG A 101 -19.96 -4.33 -1.94
C ARG A 101 -18.63 -4.09 -1.24
N LEU A 102 -17.53 -4.02 -2.02
CA LEU A 102 -16.20 -3.70 -1.50
C LEU A 102 -16.22 -2.38 -0.71
N MET A 103 -16.85 -1.34 -1.26
CA MET A 103 -16.95 -0.03 -0.61
C MET A 103 -17.68 -0.11 0.73
N LEU A 104 -18.82 -0.82 0.80
CA LEU A 104 -19.57 -1.01 2.05
C LEU A 104 -18.78 -1.79 3.09
N ASN A 105 -18.06 -2.84 2.68
CA ASN A 105 -17.22 -3.65 3.58
C ASN A 105 -16.03 -2.83 4.09
N ALA A 106 -15.38 -2.07 3.21
CA ALA A 106 -14.27 -1.17 3.57
C ALA A 106 -14.70 -0.16 4.63
N VAL A 107 -15.88 0.46 4.49
CA VAL A 107 -16.43 1.40 5.49
C VAL A 107 -16.64 0.71 6.84
N ARG A 108 -17.27 -0.47 6.87
CA ARG A 108 -17.50 -1.21 8.12
C ARG A 108 -16.19 -1.65 8.78
N TRP A 109 -15.23 -2.13 7.98
CA TRP A 109 -13.91 -2.51 8.45
C TRP A 109 -13.17 -1.29 9.02
N ALA A 110 -13.20 -0.16 8.32
CA ALA A 110 -12.55 1.07 8.77
C ALA A 110 -13.15 1.61 10.07
N ALA A 111 -14.47 1.49 10.24
CA ALA A 111 -15.16 1.87 11.47
C ALA A 111 -14.95 0.90 12.64
N ALA A 112 -14.54 -0.34 12.35
CA ALA A 112 -14.63 -1.49 13.26
C ALA A 112 -16.05 -1.66 13.85
N LYS A 113 -17.10 -1.34 13.08
CA LYS A 113 -18.51 -1.34 13.51
C LYS A 113 -19.42 -1.85 12.39
N PRO A 114 -20.47 -2.65 12.70
CA PRO A 114 -21.41 -3.14 11.70
C PRO A 114 -22.30 -2.03 11.10
N SER A 115 -22.62 -1.02 11.92
CA SER A 115 -23.51 0.11 11.56
C SER A 115 -22.84 1.44 11.90
N PRO A 116 -21.87 1.90 11.10
CA PRO A 116 -21.14 3.14 11.36
C PRO A 116 -21.92 4.39 10.96
N ARG A 117 -21.63 5.51 11.64
CA ARG A 117 -21.96 6.86 11.20
C ARG A 117 -20.89 7.36 10.24
N VAL A 118 -21.26 7.64 9.01
CA VAL A 118 -20.33 7.96 7.91
C VAL A 118 -20.46 9.43 7.54
N ALA A 119 -19.38 10.18 7.68
CA ALA A 119 -19.23 11.51 7.13
C ALA A 119 -18.77 11.42 5.67
N VAL A 120 -19.46 12.10 4.76
CA VAL A 120 -19.10 12.14 3.33
C VAL A 120 -18.86 13.59 2.92
N ARG A 121 -17.64 13.92 2.49
CA ARG A 121 -17.28 15.30 2.12
C ARG A 121 -17.10 15.45 0.62
N GLY A 122 -17.90 16.32 0.00
CA GLY A 122 -17.80 16.63 -1.44
C GLY A 122 -18.08 15.47 -2.41
N LEU A 123 -18.67 14.36 -1.94
CA LEU A 123 -18.90 13.12 -2.71
C LEU A 123 -20.40 12.78 -2.75
N GLN A 124 -21.19 13.57 -3.48
CA GLN A 124 -22.66 13.46 -3.47
C GLN A 124 -23.16 12.09 -3.98
N GLU A 125 -22.51 11.52 -5.00
CA GLU A 125 -22.83 10.20 -5.52
C GLU A 125 -22.58 9.07 -4.50
N LEU A 126 -21.46 9.12 -3.79
CA LEU A 126 -21.13 8.17 -2.73
C LEU A 126 -22.11 8.28 -1.55
N LEU A 127 -22.47 9.51 -1.17
CA LEU A 127 -23.46 9.78 -0.13
C LEU A 127 -24.82 9.16 -0.48
N ALA A 128 -25.29 9.35 -1.71
CA ALA A 128 -26.53 8.75 -2.20
C ALA A 128 -26.44 7.22 -2.17
N PHE A 129 -25.35 6.66 -2.70
CA PHE A 129 -25.10 5.21 -2.69
C PHE A 129 -25.16 4.62 -1.27
N PHE A 130 -24.50 5.24 -0.29
CA PHE A 130 -24.53 4.76 1.10
C PHE A 130 -25.92 4.77 1.72
N ARG A 131 -26.71 5.82 1.46
CA ARG A 131 -28.09 5.93 1.97
C ARG A 131 -29.00 4.87 1.34
N GLU A 132 -28.88 4.65 0.04
CA GLU A 132 -29.61 3.59 -0.67
C GLU A 132 -29.30 2.19 -0.10
N HIS A 133 -28.09 1.98 0.40
CA HIS A 133 -27.64 0.72 0.99
C HIS A 133 -27.76 0.69 2.52
N GLY A 134 -28.50 1.62 3.11
CA GLY A 134 -28.87 1.61 4.53
C GLY A 134 -27.77 2.00 5.51
N LEU A 135 -26.67 2.63 5.07
CA LEU A 135 -25.69 3.23 5.96
C LEU A 135 -26.17 4.59 6.48
N SER A 136 -25.85 4.90 7.73
CA SER A 136 -26.07 6.21 8.33
C SER A 136 -25.03 7.19 7.79
N ALA A 137 -25.28 7.75 6.60
CA ALA A 137 -24.37 8.66 5.92
C ALA A 137 -24.89 10.10 5.86
N GLU A 138 -24.05 11.05 6.24
CA GLU A 138 -24.34 12.48 6.30
C GLU A 138 -23.26 13.30 5.55
N PRO A 139 -23.65 14.40 4.87
CA PRO A 139 -22.67 15.30 4.27
C PRO A 139 -21.84 16.01 5.35
N LEU A 140 -20.53 16.04 5.18
CA LEU A 140 -19.60 16.80 6.02
C LEU A 140 -19.00 17.99 5.25
N ASP A 141 -19.90 18.83 4.74
CA ASP A 141 -19.59 20.04 3.97
C ASP A 141 -19.61 21.29 4.87
N GLY A 142 -19.05 22.40 4.39
CA GLY A 142 -18.92 23.66 5.14
C GLY A 142 -17.50 23.94 5.64
N PRO A 143 -17.21 25.18 6.10
CA PRO A 143 -15.89 25.59 6.56
C PRO A 143 -15.51 25.04 7.94
N ASP A 144 -16.50 24.73 8.79
CA ASP A 144 -16.36 24.24 10.18
C ASP A 144 -16.30 22.70 10.28
N TRP A 145 -16.19 22.02 9.14
CA TRP A 145 -16.40 20.58 9.06
C TRP A 145 -15.44 19.75 9.93
N LEU A 146 -14.22 20.26 10.15
CA LEU A 146 -13.22 19.62 11.02
C LEU A 146 -13.70 19.54 12.47
N ASP A 147 -14.43 20.54 12.96
CA ASP A 147 -14.95 20.58 14.33
C ASP A 147 -16.04 19.53 14.54
N ARG A 148 -16.74 19.15 13.47
CA ARG A 148 -17.81 18.15 13.48
C ARG A 148 -17.32 16.73 13.21
N LEU A 149 -16.06 16.55 12.78
CA LEU A 149 -15.50 15.26 12.35
C LEU A 149 -15.59 14.19 13.46
N ALA A 150 -15.35 14.56 14.71
CA ALA A 150 -15.36 13.64 15.85
C ALA A 150 -16.74 12.99 16.11
N ASN A 151 -17.82 13.48 15.51
CA ASN A 151 -19.16 12.90 15.65
C ASN A 151 -19.39 11.66 14.77
N TYR A 152 -18.43 11.30 13.91
CA TYR A 152 -18.56 10.25 12.90
C TYR A 152 -17.54 9.14 13.11
N ASP A 153 -17.90 7.92 12.71
CA ASP A 153 -17.03 6.75 12.79
C ASP A 153 -16.07 6.64 11.59
N VAL A 154 -16.49 7.15 10.42
CA VAL A 154 -15.70 7.12 9.19
C VAL A 154 -15.82 8.43 8.43
N LEU A 155 -14.70 8.95 7.94
CA LEU A 155 -14.62 10.02 6.95
C LEU A 155 -14.40 9.42 5.55
N CYS A 156 -15.27 9.75 4.60
CA CYS A 156 -15.10 9.49 3.18
C CYS A 156 -14.81 10.80 2.44
N ILE A 157 -13.63 10.91 1.81
CA ILE A 157 -13.17 12.13 1.15
C ILE A 157 -12.19 11.81 0.02
N HIS A 158 -12.21 12.58 -1.07
CA HIS A 158 -11.14 12.52 -2.08
C HIS A 158 -9.78 12.83 -1.46
N ALA A 159 -8.76 12.06 -1.83
CA ALA A 159 -7.44 12.23 -1.22
C ALA A 159 -6.80 13.58 -1.63
N GLY A 160 -7.14 14.10 -2.81
CA GLY A 160 -6.76 15.44 -3.27
C GLY A 160 -7.48 16.61 -2.57
N ALA A 161 -8.53 16.32 -1.78
CA ALA A 161 -9.26 17.32 -0.98
C ALA A 161 -8.88 17.28 0.51
N LEU A 162 -7.96 16.39 0.91
CA LEU A 162 -7.41 16.39 2.25
C LEU A 162 -6.49 17.60 2.46
N PRO A 163 -6.64 18.35 3.57
CA PRO A 163 -5.66 19.35 3.98
C PRO A 163 -4.34 18.68 4.40
N MET A 164 -3.24 19.45 4.43
CA MET A 164 -1.98 18.92 4.95
C MET A 164 -2.12 18.56 6.44
N PRO A 165 -1.42 17.52 6.93
CA PRO A 165 -1.50 17.12 8.35
C PRO A 165 -1.19 18.26 9.33
N ASP A 166 -0.23 19.14 8.99
CA ASP A 166 0.14 20.28 9.83
C ASP A 166 -0.93 21.38 9.85
N GLU A 167 -1.79 21.45 8.82
CA GLU A 167 -2.89 22.41 8.71
C GLU A 167 -4.18 21.88 9.37
N ALA A 168 -4.32 20.57 9.50
CA ALA A 168 -5.49 19.90 10.05
C ALA A 168 -5.11 18.75 11.00
N PRO A 169 -4.45 19.05 12.14
CA PRO A 169 -4.07 18.04 13.13
C PRO A 169 -5.28 17.26 13.68
N GLN A 170 -6.49 17.83 13.61
CA GLN A 170 -7.74 17.16 13.99
C GLN A 170 -7.96 15.85 13.21
N ILE A 171 -7.56 15.75 11.94
CA ILE A 171 -7.72 14.51 11.15
C ILE A 171 -6.75 13.44 11.66
N VAL A 172 -5.51 13.84 11.97
CA VAL A 172 -4.50 12.94 12.52
C VAL A 172 -4.95 12.38 13.87
N GLU A 173 -5.45 13.25 14.75
CA GLU A 173 -5.95 12.85 16.07
C GLU A 173 -7.19 11.97 15.95
N TYR A 174 -8.15 12.34 15.09
CA TYR A 174 -9.33 11.55 14.79
C TYR A 174 -8.98 10.11 14.42
N LEU A 175 -8.05 9.95 13.47
CA LEU A 175 -7.56 8.64 13.05
C LEU A 175 -6.89 7.89 14.20
N ARG A 176 -5.94 8.51 14.91
CA ARG A 176 -5.23 7.87 16.02
C ARG A 176 -6.15 7.43 17.15
N SER A 177 -7.25 8.16 17.36
CA SER A 177 -8.26 7.87 18.38
C SER A 177 -9.32 6.84 17.97
N GLY A 178 -9.29 6.31 16.74
CA GLY A 178 -10.18 5.23 16.30
C GLY A 178 -11.08 5.57 15.12
N GLY A 179 -10.96 6.78 14.57
CA GLY A 179 -11.67 7.17 13.36
C GLY A 179 -11.25 6.37 12.13
N GLY A 180 -12.20 6.10 11.25
CA GLY A 180 -11.96 5.45 9.96
C GLY A 180 -11.76 6.46 8.83
N LEU A 181 -10.98 6.10 7.82
CA LEU A 181 -10.84 6.89 6.58
C LEU A 181 -11.02 6.02 5.35
N ILE A 182 -11.89 6.47 4.44
CA ILE A 182 -11.96 5.97 3.07
C ILE A 182 -11.55 7.10 2.14
N THR A 183 -10.54 6.83 1.32
CA THR A 183 -10.02 7.85 0.41
C THR A 183 -9.51 7.25 -0.88
N ALA A 184 -9.53 8.06 -1.95
CA ALA A 184 -9.13 7.61 -3.26
C ALA A 184 -8.51 8.77 -4.06
N HIS A 185 -7.47 8.45 -4.83
CA HIS A 185 -6.98 9.33 -5.88
C HIS A 185 -6.09 8.58 -6.87
N THR A 186 -5.86 9.23 -8.01
CA THR A 186 -5.07 8.71 -9.13
C THR A 186 -3.70 9.36 -9.10
N GLY A 187 -2.72 8.74 -8.44
CA GLY A 187 -1.42 9.37 -8.15
C GLY A 187 -0.68 9.87 -9.39
N TRP A 188 -0.65 9.08 -10.47
CA TRP A 188 -0.06 9.49 -11.75
C TRP A 188 -0.81 10.69 -12.38
N GLY A 189 -2.14 10.74 -12.25
CA GLY A 189 -2.96 11.82 -12.78
C GLY A 189 -2.77 13.11 -11.98
N TRP A 190 -2.64 12.99 -10.66
CA TRP A 190 -2.35 14.13 -9.79
C TRP A 190 -1.02 14.80 -10.15
N LEU A 191 0.03 14.01 -10.44
CA LEU A 191 1.33 14.54 -10.89
C LEU A 191 1.22 15.33 -12.20
N GLN A 192 0.40 14.88 -13.15
CA GLN A 192 0.19 15.60 -14.42
C GLN A 192 -0.48 16.96 -14.21
N LEU A 193 -1.35 17.06 -13.20
CA LEU A 193 -2.09 18.28 -12.88
C LEU A 193 -1.37 19.18 -11.85
N SER A 194 -0.21 18.74 -11.33
CA SER A 194 0.52 19.39 -10.25
C SER A 194 1.98 19.64 -10.64
N PRO A 195 2.25 20.52 -11.63
CA PRO A 195 3.61 20.75 -12.12
C PRO A 195 4.53 21.25 -11.01
N GLY A 196 5.74 20.68 -10.93
CA GLY A 196 6.75 21.04 -9.94
C GLY A 196 6.51 20.49 -8.53
N LYS A 197 5.42 19.74 -8.31
CA LYS A 197 5.12 19.10 -7.03
C LYS A 197 5.47 17.61 -7.05
N SER A 198 5.61 17.01 -5.87
CA SER A 198 5.87 15.58 -5.72
C SER A 198 4.81 14.86 -4.87
N LEU A 199 4.55 13.60 -5.17
CA LEU A 199 3.68 12.74 -4.35
C LEU A 199 4.25 12.54 -2.93
N ALA A 200 5.57 12.63 -2.76
CA ALA A 200 6.24 12.42 -1.48
C ALA A 200 6.02 13.57 -0.49
N THR A 201 6.00 14.82 -0.98
CA THR A 201 6.00 16.03 -0.14
C THR A 201 4.71 16.82 -0.19
N ASP A 202 4.09 16.90 -1.37
CA ASP A 202 3.02 17.85 -1.67
C ASP A 202 1.64 17.20 -1.77
N PHE A 203 1.58 15.87 -1.66
CA PHE A 203 0.32 15.14 -1.65
C PHE A 203 -0.11 14.80 -0.22
N ALA A 204 -1.16 15.48 0.27
CA ALA A 204 -1.60 15.42 1.65
C ALA A 204 -1.91 13.99 2.14
N ALA A 205 -2.53 13.16 1.30
CA ALA A 205 -2.85 11.78 1.65
C ALA A 205 -1.59 10.93 1.92
N THR A 206 -0.52 11.14 1.15
CA THR A 206 0.80 10.52 1.40
C THR A 206 1.34 10.99 2.75
N ARG A 207 1.33 12.29 3.04
CA ARG A 207 1.83 12.82 4.32
C ARG A 207 1.01 12.30 5.52
N LEU A 208 -0.31 12.14 5.35
CA LEU A 208 -1.21 11.65 6.38
C LEU A 208 -1.02 10.16 6.71
N LEU A 209 -0.85 9.32 5.68
CA LEU A 209 -0.86 7.85 5.83
C LEU A 209 0.53 7.20 5.76
N ALA A 210 1.59 7.92 5.39
CA ALA A 210 2.96 7.41 5.42
C ALA A 210 3.40 6.89 6.80
N PRO A 211 3.04 7.51 7.95
CA PRO A 211 3.36 6.93 9.27
C PRO A 211 2.69 5.58 9.55
N ALA A 212 1.63 5.24 8.80
CA ALA A 212 0.97 3.94 8.83
C ALA A 212 1.43 3.03 7.68
N GLY A 213 2.36 3.50 6.84
CA GLY A 213 2.97 2.72 5.78
C GLY A 213 2.09 2.51 4.54
N LEU A 214 1.22 3.48 4.22
CA LEU A 214 0.35 3.46 3.04
C LEU A 214 0.41 4.80 2.30
N ILE A 215 0.77 4.80 1.02
CA ILE A 215 0.96 6.02 0.20
C ILE A 215 0.54 5.77 -1.26
N TRP A 216 0.43 6.82 -2.08
CA TRP A 216 0.11 6.69 -3.51
C TRP A 216 1.36 6.75 -4.38
N GLY A 217 1.40 5.88 -5.39
CA GLY A 217 2.45 5.84 -6.41
C GLY A 217 2.03 6.48 -7.72
N ASP A 218 2.99 6.63 -8.64
CA ASP A 218 2.80 7.15 -9.99
C ASP A 218 2.58 6.03 -11.04
N GLY A 219 2.30 4.80 -10.59
CA GLY A 219 2.10 3.63 -11.47
C GLY A 219 0.74 3.63 -12.11
N MET A 220 0.66 3.02 -13.29
CA MET A 220 -0.61 2.73 -14.00
C MET A 220 -0.78 1.22 -14.04
N LEU A 221 -1.96 0.73 -13.66
CA LEU A 221 -2.23 -0.69 -13.48
C LEU A 221 -3.14 -1.24 -14.57
N GLU A 222 -2.74 -2.39 -15.08
CA GLU A 222 -3.50 -3.19 -16.01
C GLU A 222 -4.52 -4.07 -15.28
N ARG A 223 -5.67 -4.24 -15.92
CA ARG A 223 -6.77 -5.08 -15.45
C ARG A 223 -6.32 -6.53 -15.25
N THR A 224 -6.84 -7.17 -14.21
CA THR A 224 -6.63 -8.61 -13.93
C THR A 224 -7.88 -9.46 -14.20
N SER A 225 -8.98 -8.82 -14.62
CA SER A 225 -10.25 -9.48 -14.95
C SER A 225 -11.06 -8.64 -15.97
N PRO A 226 -12.14 -9.18 -16.57
CA PRO A 226 -12.92 -8.49 -17.61
C PRO A 226 -13.53 -7.14 -17.18
N LEU A 227 -14.11 -7.06 -15.99
CA LEU A 227 -14.72 -5.83 -15.43
C LEU A 227 -13.67 -4.88 -14.84
N GLY A 228 -12.51 -5.39 -14.43
CA GLY A 228 -11.43 -4.60 -13.87
C GLY A 228 -10.38 -5.44 -13.17
N PHE A 229 -10.54 -5.65 -11.87
CA PHE A 229 -9.58 -6.40 -11.06
C PHE A 229 -10.25 -7.57 -10.33
N SER A 230 -9.59 -8.72 -10.38
CA SER A 230 -9.96 -9.88 -9.57
C SER A 230 -9.58 -9.64 -8.11
N ALA A 231 -10.53 -9.89 -7.22
CA ALA A 231 -10.33 -9.93 -5.77
C ALA A 231 -10.07 -11.36 -5.25
N GLU A 232 -10.21 -12.37 -6.11
CA GLU A 232 -10.08 -13.79 -5.73
C GLU A 232 -8.62 -14.21 -5.54
N VAL A 233 -7.69 -13.54 -6.21
CA VAL A 233 -6.25 -13.81 -6.08
C VAL A 233 -5.70 -13.03 -4.89
N ALA A 234 -5.14 -13.75 -3.91
CA ALA A 234 -4.45 -13.13 -2.79
C ALA A 234 -3.21 -12.36 -3.29
N PRO A 235 -3.04 -11.08 -2.92
CA PRO A 235 -1.82 -10.34 -3.20
C PRO A 235 -0.60 -11.05 -2.63
N PRO A 236 0.51 -11.17 -3.38
CA PRO A 236 1.75 -11.69 -2.83
C PRO A 236 2.25 -10.83 -1.67
N ASP A 237 2.86 -11.44 -0.65
CA ASP A 237 3.51 -10.73 0.46
C ASP A 237 4.53 -9.69 0.00
N LEU A 238 5.15 -9.94 -1.15
CA LEU A 238 6.14 -9.09 -1.80
C LEU A 238 5.55 -7.80 -2.38
N THR A 239 4.24 -7.56 -2.24
CA THR A 239 3.59 -6.27 -2.53
C THR A 239 3.68 -5.27 -1.38
N ASN A 240 4.12 -5.72 -0.18
CA ASN A 240 4.55 -4.84 0.91
C ASN A 240 6.07 -4.62 0.80
N ALA A 241 6.53 -3.38 0.68
CA ALA A 241 7.93 -3.05 0.42
C ALA A 241 8.88 -3.39 1.57
N SER A 242 8.43 -3.29 2.84
CA SER A 242 9.24 -3.72 3.99
C SER A 242 9.45 -5.24 3.97
N ARG A 243 8.38 -6.00 3.71
CA ARG A 243 8.44 -7.47 3.61
C ARG A 243 9.22 -7.92 2.38
N ALA A 244 9.08 -7.21 1.26
CA ALA A 244 9.85 -7.44 0.04
C ALA A 244 11.36 -7.22 0.27
N LEU A 245 11.73 -6.15 0.98
CA LEU A 245 13.11 -5.89 1.33
C LEU A 245 13.69 -7.00 2.23
N GLU A 246 12.95 -7.41 3.26
CA GLU A 246 13.34 -8.52 4.14
C GLU A 246 13.52 -9.82 3.37
N ALA A 247 12.60 -10.12 2.45
CA ALA A 247 12.68 -11.30 1.61
C ALA A 247 13.93 -11.30 0.72
N LEU A 248 14.30 -10.15 0.13
CA LEU A 248 15.52 -10.00 -0.65
C LEU A 248 16.79 -10.16 0.20
N GLN A 249 16.81 -9.57 1.40
CA GLN A 249 17.95 -9.68 2.32
C GLN A 249 18.13 -11.12 2.82
N ALA A 250 17.04 -11.77 3.25
CA ALA A 250 17.07 -13.18 3.67
C ALA A 250 17.47 -14.09 2.51
N HIS A 251 17.07 -13.76 1.28
CA HIS A 251 17.50 -14.49 0.10
C HIS A 251 18.99 -14.38 -0.18
N ALA A 252 19.53 -13.15 -0.15
CA ALA A 252 20.96 -12.92 -0.31
C ALA A 252 21.79 -13.59 0.79
N ALA A 253 21.26 -13.69 2.01
CA ALA A 253 21.91 -14.36 3.14
C ALA A 253 21.76 -15.90 3.13
N GLY A 254 21.09 -16.49 2.14
CA GLY A 254 20.82 -17.93 2.09
C GLY A 254 19.85 -18.43 3.17
N GLN A 255 19.13 -17.54 3.83
CA GLN A 255 18.16 -17.85 4.89
C GLN A 255 16.76 -18.15 4.33
N ARG A 256 16.47 -17.70 3.11
CA ARG A 256 15.21 -17.94 2.39
C ARG A 256 15.48 -18.18 0.91
N GLN A 257 14.89 -19.21 0.32
CA GLN A 257 14.91 -19.36 -1.14
C GLN A 257 13.67 -18.67 -1.73
N LEU A 258 13.88 -17.68 -2.60
CA LEU A 258 12.82 -17.08 -3.40
C LEU A 258 12.63 -17.88 -4.69
N SER A 259 11.39 -17.90 -5.18
CA SER A 259 11.08 -18.49 -6.49
C SER A 259 11.64 -17.61 -7.62
N ALA A 260 11.60 -18.08 -8.87
CA ALA A 260 12.26 -17.39 -9.99
C ALA A 260 11.75 -15.94 -10.22
N ASP A 261 10.45 -15.69 -10.00
CA ASP A 261 9.83 -14.38 -10.27
C ASP A 261 9.80 -13.46 -9.03
N ASP A 262 9.95 -14.03 -7.83
CA ASP A 262 9.87 -13.30 -6.56
C ASP A 262 10.90 -12.16 -6.42
N PRO A 263 12.19 -12.31 -6.79
CA PRO A 263 13.13 -11.21 -6.69
C PRO A 263 12.77 -10.02 -7.57
N ALA A 264 12.14 -10.26 -8.73
CA ALA A 264 11.68 -9.21 -9.62
C ALA A 264 10.49 -8.45 -9.01
N GLN A 265 9.49 -9.16 -8.49
CA GLN A 265 8.36 -8.57 -7.76
C GLN A 265 8.86 -7.77 -6.55
N ALA A 266 9.73 -8.34 -5.73
CA ALA A 266 10.23 -7.70 -4.52
C ALA A 266 11.03 -6.43 -4.83
N SER A 267 11.98 -6.51 -5.79
CA SER A 267 12.80 -5.36 -6.18
C SER A 267 11.94 -4.23 -6.76
N TRP A 268 10.94 -4.59 -7.57
CA TRP A 268 9.99 -3.64 -8.12
C TRP A 268 9.22 -2.91 -7.01
N THR A 269 8.57 -3.65 -6.11
CA THR A 269 7.81 -3.07 -5.00
C THR A 269 8.66 -2.09 -4.17
N VAL A 270 9.90 -2.46 -3.84
CA VAL A 270 10.80 -1.61 -3.04
C VAL A 270 11.15 -0.33 -3.80
N VAL A 271 11.58 -0.43 -5.06
CA VAL A 271 12.01 0.71 -5.87
C VAL A 271 10.86 1.69 -6.14
N ARG A 272 9.67 1.17 -6.42
CA ARG A 272 8.48 1.98 -6.69
C ARG A 272 8.02 2.72 -5.44
N THR A 273 8.04 2.05 -4.29
CA THR A 273 7.70 2.69 -3.01
C THR A 273 8.73 3.77 -2.65
N ALA A 274 10.04 3.49 -2.78
CA ALA A 274 11.11 4.45 -2.52
C ALA A 274 11.00 5.73 -3.36
N ALA A 275 10.48 5.62 -4.59
CA ALA A 275 10.26 6.74 -5.50
C ALA A 275 9.22 7.76 -5.00
N VAL A 276 8.40 7.41 -4.01
CA VAL A 276 7.33 8.28 -3.48
C VAL A 276 7.33 8.37 -1.95
N LEU A 277 8.35 7.84 -1.26
CA LEU A 277 8.49 7.98 0.19
C LEU A 277 8.73 9.45 0.59
N PRO A 278 8.06 9.94 1.65
CA PRO A 278 8.42 11.20 2.28
C PRO A 278 9.87 11.21 2.78
N PRO A 279 10.56 12.37 2.76
CA PRO A 279 11.96 12.47 3.20
C PRO A 279 12.16 12.22 4.70
N ASP A 280 11.09 12.37 5.47
CA ASP A 280 10.97 12.15 6.92
C ASP A 280 10.40 10.76 7.27
N ASP A 281 10.28 9.84 6.30
CA ASP A 281 9.85 8.47 6.58
C ASP A 281 10.77 7.77 7.60
N THR A 282 10.14 7.09 8.56
CA THR A 282 10.82 6.40 9.67
C THR A 282 10.72 4.87 9.57
N ILE A 283 9.94 4.33 8.63
CA ILE A 283 9.69 2.90 8.51
C ILE A 283 10.68 2.26 7.52
N LEU A 284 10.66 2.71 6.27
CA LEU A 284 11.36 2.04 5.17
C LEU A 284 12.64 2.78 4.76
N LEU A 285 12.60 4.10 4.66
CA LEU A 285 13.70 4.93 4.20
C LEU A 285 15.02 4.72 4.97
N PRO A 286 15.05 4.61 6.31
CA PRO A 286 16.29 4.32 7.04
C PRO A 286 16.89 2.96 6.66
N ARG A 287 16.03 1.97 6.36
CA ARG A 287 16.45 0.62 5.96
C ARG A 287 17.02 0.63 4.54
N LEU A 288 16.43 1.41 3.64
CA LEU A 288 16.93 1.60 2.28
C LEU A 288 18.29 2.30 2.26
N ARG A 289 18.48 3.32 3.10
CA ARG A 289 19.77 4.00 3.27
C ARG A 289 20.85 3.02 3.74
N ARG A 290 20.52 2.16 4.70
CA ARG A 290 21.43 1.10 5.15
C ARG A 290 21.85 0.16 4.01
N VAL A 291 20.92 -0.25 3.15
CA VAL A 291 21.24 -1.06 1.96
C VAL A 291 22.14 -0.29 0.99
N GLN A 292 21.89 1.00 0.77
CA GLN A 292 22.77 1.83 -0.07
C GLN A 292 24.19 1.91 0.50
N GLU A 293 24.35 2.03 1.81
CA GLU A 293 25.64 2.06 2.50
C GLU A 293 26.36 0.71 2.43
N GLU A 294 25.68 -0.37 2.81
CA GLU A 294 26.24 -1.73 2.86
C GLU A 294 26.67 -2.23 1.48
N HIS A 295 25.94 -1.86 0.41
CA HIS A 295 26.22 -2.31 -0.96
C HIS A 295 26.82 -1.21 -1.85
N ALA A 296 27.26 -0.07 -1.29
CA ALA A 296 27.79 1.06 -2.07
C ALA A 296 28.93 0.66 -3.01
N ALA A 297 29.86 -0.18 -2.54
CA ALA A 297 31.01 -0.63 -3.32
C ALA A 297 30.64 -1.64 -4.42
N GLU A 298 29.56 -2.40 -4.23
CA GLU A 298 29.05 -3.36 -5.21
C GLU A 298 28.17 -2.67 -6.27
N ALA A 299 27.54 -1.56 -5.91
CA ALA A 299 26.71 -0.72 -6.77
C ALA A 299 27.52 0.13 -7.79
N VAL A 300 28.81 -0.15 -7.98
CA VAL A 300 29.67 0.51 -8.98
C VAL A 300 29.98 -0.47 -10.12
N PRO A 301 29.09 -0.59 -11.13
CA PRO A 301 29.33 -1.49 -12.26
C PRO A 301 30.50 -1.00 -13.10
N THR A 302 31.32 -1.94 -13.57
CA THR A 302 32.39 -1.71 -14.57
C THR A 302 32.33 -2.80 -15.64
N PRO A 303 32.99 -2.65 -16.80
CA PRO A 303 33.08 -3.72 -17.78
C PRO A 303 33.64 -5.04 -17.21
N ALA A 304 34.57 -4.96 -16.26
CA ALA A 304 35.18 -6.14 -15.61
C ALA A 304 34.31 -6.73 -14.49
N LYS A 305 33.49 -5.91 -13.83
CA LYS A 305 32.56 -6.30 -12.76
C LYS A 305 31.15 -5.83 -13.10
N PRO A 306 30.46 -6.50 -14.04
CA PRO A 306 29.10 -6.13 -14.42
C PRO A 306 28.11 -6.45 -13.30
N LEU A 307 27.06 -5.65 -13.20
CA LEU A 307 25.97 -5.85 -12.23
C LEU A 307 24.88 -6.73 -12.83
N LYS A 308 24.90 -8.02 -12.49
CA LYS A 308 24.00 -9.05 -13.04
C LYS A 308 22.73 -9.19 -12.22
N THR A 309 21.73 -9.89 -12.75
CA THR A 309 20.40 -10.04 -12.14
C THR A 309 20.45 -10.60 -10.71
N GLU A 310 21.37 -11.52 -10.45
CA GLU A 310 21.63 -12.12 -9.15
C GLU A 310 22.19 -11.15 -8.09
N ASN A 311 22.67 -9.97 -8.48
CA ASN A 311 23.19 -8.95 -7.55
C ASN A 311 22.05 -8.07 -7.00
N PHE A 312 20.98 -8.67 -6.48
CA PHE A 312 19.72 -7.99 -6.15
C PHE A 312 19.90 -6.74 -5.27
N LEU A 313 20.65 -6.85 -4.17
CA LEU A 313 20.83 -5.75 -3.22
C LEU A 313 21.73 -4.63 -3.79
N ALA A 314 22.78 -4.98 -4.53
CA ALA A 314 23.62 -3.99 -5.20
C ALA A 314 22.88 -3.28 -6.36
N ARG A 315 22.00 -3.97 -7.08
CA ARG A 315 21.09 -3.37 -8.08
C ARG A 315 20.09 -2.44 -7.44
N LEU A 316 19.52 -2.84 -6.31
CA LEU A 316 18.62 -1.99 -5.54
C LEU A 316 19.36 -0.73 -5.07
N ALA A 317 20.54 -0.87 -4.46
CA ALA A 317 21.38 0.24 -4.02
C ALA A 317 21.70 1.21 -5.16
N LEU A 318 22.13 0.71 -6.32
CA LEU A 318 22.38 1.55 -7.51
C LEU A 318 21.11 2.27 -7.98
N THR A 319 19.97 1.58 -7.98
CA THR A 319 18.70 2.18 -8.40
C THR A 319 18.29 3.32 -7.47
N LEU A 320 18.44 3.14 -6.16
CA LEU A 320 18.19 4.18 -5.16
C LEU A 320 19.15 5.37 -5.32
N GLN A 321 20.44 5.10 -5.55
CA GLN A 321 21.44 6.17 -5.84
C GLN A 321 21.06 6.98 -7.09
N LEU A 322 20.59 6.30 -8.15
CA LEU A 322 20.11 6.98 -9.37
C LEU A 322 18.84 7.81 -9.12
N GLN A 323 17.94 7.35 -8.24
CA GLN A 323 16.78 8.14 -7.83
C GLN A 323 17.18 9.40 -7.05
N ASP A 324 18.14 9.27 -6.13
CA ASP A 324 18.68 10.41 -5.37
C ASP A 324 19.34 11.43 -6.30
N LEU A 325 20.12 10.97 -7.28
CA LEU A 325 20.74 11.85 -8.29
C LEU A 325 19.69 12.60 -9.13
N ARG A 326 18.57 11.96 -9.50
CA ARG A 326 17.48 12.62 -10.24
C ARG A 326 16.74 13.69 -9.43
N ARG A 327 16.74 13.57 -8.11
CA ARG A 327 16.12 14.54 -7.19
C ARG A 327 17.10 15.64 -6.75
N THR A 328 18.40 15.43 -6.96
CA THR A 328 19.44 16.39 -6.61
C THR A 328 19.46 17.52 -7.64
N PRO A 329 19.45 18.80 -7.21
CA PRO A 329 19.59 19.92 -8.13
C PRO A 329 20.87 19.79 -9.00
N PRO A 330 20.85 20.15 -10.29
CA PRO A 330 21.97 19.93 -11.21
C PRO A 330 23.33 20.42 -10.69
N GLU A 331 23.34 21.56 -9.99
CA GLU A 331 24.52 22.18 -9.40
C GLU A 331 25.11 21.42 -8.20
N GLN A 332 24.35 20.49 -7.61
CA GLN A 332 24.75 19.65 -6.48
C GLN A 332 25.08 18.21 -6.90
N ILE A 333 24.87 17.85 -8.17
CA ILE A 333 25.12 16.50 -8.68
C ILE A 333 26.63 16.23 -8.69
N LYS A 334 27.05 15.19 -7.97
CA LYS A 334 28.39 14.62 -8.09
C LYS A 334 28.36 13.45 -9.09
N PRO A 335 29.37 13.31 -9.97
CA PRO A 335 29.45 12.16 -10.87
C PRO A 335 29.40 10.85 -10.08
N HIS A 336 28.56 9.92 -10.51
CA HIS A 336 28.52 8.57 -9.95
C HIS A 336 29.90 7.90 -10.16
N PRO A 337 30.46 7.14 -9.20
CA PRO A 337 31.78 6.52 -9.34
C PRO A 337 31.95 5.67 -10.60
N ALA A 338 30.88 5.03 -11.09
CA ALA A 338 30.91 4.26 -12.33
C ALA A 338 31.24 5.10 -13.59
N ALA A 339 31.08 6.43 -13.53
CA ALA A 339 31.36 7.33 -14.64
C ALA A 339 32.81 7.25 -15.12
N THR A 340 33.78 6.94 -14.24
CA THR A 340 35.20 6.79 -14.62
C THR A 340 35.49 5.59 -15.52
N SER A 341 34.53 4.65 -15.61
CA SER A 341 34.64 3.45 -16.44
C SER A 341 33.66 3.44 -17.61
N PHE A 342 32.91 4.54 -17.79
CA PHE A 342 31.95 4.68 -18.88
C PHE A 342 32.69 4.91 -20.20
N PRO A 343 32.24 4.32 -21.33
CA PRO A 343 32.88 4.57 -22.62
C PRO A 343 32.95 6.07 -22.94
N GLY A 344 34.16 6.61 -23.09
CA GLY A 344 34.40 8.03 -23.36
C GLY A 344 34.72 8.91 -22.14
N ALA A 345 34.91 8.31 -20.96
CA ALA A 345 35.45 8.97 -19.76
C ALA A 345 36.97 9.23 -19.83
#